data_AF-A0A7V9BU42-F1
#
_entry.id   AF-A0A7V9BU42-F1
#
_cell.length_a   1.000
_cell.length_b   1.000
_cell.length_c   1.000
_cell.angle_alpha   90.00
_cell.angle_beta   90.00
_cell.angle_gamma   90.00
#
_symmetry.space_group_name_H-M   'P 1'
#
loop_
_entity.id
_entity.type
_entity.pdbx_description
1 polymer ?
#
loop_
_entity_poly.entity_id
_entity_poly.type
_entity_poly.pdbx_seq_one_letter_code
_entity_poly.pdbx_strand_id
1 'polypeptide(L)'
;MQFYRYVTPLIFTAMAVWVAWYNGAHDDRYLMLPFIDRVFPGEAGDPRLLAQRSVQGAALIAGVSFLWAVVGHVRFNLRRRKAGSEDVEAV
;
A
#
# COMPACT_ATOMS: atom_id res chain seq x y z
N MET A 1 5.83 -12.01 -16.59
CA MET A 1 4.59 -11.72 -15.83
C MET A 1 4.71 -10.40 -15.07
N GLN A 2 4.47 -9.25 -15.72
CA GLN A 2 4.54 -7.92 -15.08
C GLN A 2 3.20 -7.48 -14.45
N PHE A 3 2.11 -8.12 -14.83
CA PHE A 3 0.73 -7.78 -14.42
C PHE A 3 0.55 -7.81 -12.89
N TYR A 4 1.01 -8.86 -12.22
CA TYR A 4 0.92 -9.00 -10.75
C TYR A 4 1.60 -7.87 -9.97
N ARG A 5 2.57 -7.19 -10.57
CA ARG A 5 3.34 -6.12 -9.91
C ARG A 5 2.52 -4.84 -9.68
N TYR A 6 1.46 -4.64 -10.46
CA TYR A 6 0.56 -3.48 -10.35
C TYR A 6 -0.77 -3.82 -9.68
N VAL A 7 -1.20 -5.07 -9.79
CA VAL A 7 -2.44 -5.53 -9.14
C VAL A 7 -2.33 -5.43 -7.62
N THR A 8 -1.19 -5.84 -7.04
CA THR A 8 -0.97 -5.79 -5.59
C THR A 8 -1.14 -4.37 -5.01
N PRO A 9 -0.40 -3.33 -5.45
CA PRO A 9 -0.60 -1.99 -4.90
C PRO A 9 -2.01 -1.45 -5.15
N LEU A 10 -2.64 -1.77 -6.28
CA LEU A 10 -4.00 -1.33 -6.59
C LEU A 10 -5.04 -1.91 -5.62
N ILE A 11 -4.92 -3.20 -5.28
CA ILE A 11 -5.78 -3.86 -4.28
C ILE A 11 -5.60 -3.23 -2.90
N PHE A 12 -4.35 -3.01 -2.47
CA PHE A 12 -4.08 -2.39 -1.17
C PHE A 12 -4.56 -0.94 -1.09
N THR A 13 -4.42 -0.15 -2.17
CA THR A 13 -4.99 1.20 -2.24
C THR A 13 -6.51 1.18 -2.19
N ALA A 14 -7.16 0.31 -2.96
CA ALA A 14 -8.62 0.18 -2.94
C ALA A 14 -9.11 -0.22 -1.54
N MET A 15 -8.40 -1.12 -0.86
CA MET A 15 -8.71 -1.52 0.52
C MET A 15 -8.56 -0.36 1.50
N ALA A 16 -7.49 0.45 1.40
CA ALA A 16 -7.29 1.60 2.27
C ALA A 16 -8.37 2.67 2.08
N VAL A 17 -8.74 2.97 0.83
CA VAL A 17 -9.83 3.91 0.51
C VAL A 17 -11.16 3.41 1.04
N TRP A 18 -11.45 2.12 0.86
CA TRP A 18 -12.68 1.50 1.36
C TRP A 18 -12.79 1.59 2.88
N VAL A 19 -11.73 1.24 3.61
CA VAL A 19 -11.73 1.29 5.09
C VAL A 19 -11.87 2.74 5.58
N ALA A 20 -11.21 3.70 4.93
CA ALA A 20 -11.34 5.12 5.26
C ALA A 20 -12.77 5.63 5.03
N TRP A 21 -13.38 5.29 3.89
CA TRP A 21 -14.76 5.65 3.58
C TRP A 21 -15.74 4.99 4.56
N TYR A 22 -15.59 3.69 4.83
CA TYR A 22 -16.46 2.95 5.73
C TYR A 22 -16.45 3.53 7.15
N ASN A 23 -15.26 3.82 7.69
CA ASN A 23 -15.09 4.41 9.02
C ASN A 23 -15.56 5.87 9.11
N GLY A 24 -15.67 6.57 7.98
CA GLY A 24 -16.26 7.92 7.92
C GLY A 24 -17.77 7.92 7.71
N ALA A 25 -18.33 6.84 7.14
CA ALA A 25 -19.76 6.70 6.86
C ALA A 25 -20.55 6.01 7.97
N HIS A 26 -19.88 5.32 8.90
CA HIS A 26 -20.50 4.63 10.02
C HIS A 26 -19.89 5.10 11.34
N ASP A 27 -20.62 5.91 12.09
CA ASP A 27 -20.20 6.40 13.41
C ASP A 27 -20.35 5.32 14.51
N ASP A 28 -21.13 4.28 14.25
CA ASP A 28 -21.55 3.29 15.24
C ASP A 28 -20.65 2.03 15.27
N ARG A 29 -19.90 1.78 14.18
CA ARG A 29 -19.10 0.56 14.01
C ARG A 29 -17.81 0.86 13.25
N TYR A 30 -16.69 0.73 13.95
CA TYR A 30 -15.37 0.95 13.36
C TYR A 30 -14.76 -0.36 12.87
N LEU A 31 -14.23 -0.34 11.64
CA LEU A 31 -13.38 -1.39 11.11
C LEU A 31 -11.93 -1.12 11.53
N MET A 32 -11.40 -2.03 12.35
CA MET A 32 -10.06 -1.93 12.94
C MET A 32 -9.21 -3.13 12.48
N LEU A 33 -7.90 -2.95 12.44
CA LEU A 33 -7.00 -4.09 12.26
C LEU A 33 -7.02 -4.96 13.53
N PRO A 34 -7.05 -6.31 13.42
CA PRO A 34 -7.26 -7.23 14.55
C PRO A 34 -6.12 -7.29 15.58
N PHE A 35 -5.13 -6.41 15.48
CA PHE A 35 -3.96 -6.30 16.35
C PHE A 35 -3.59 -4.85 16.67
N ILE A 36 -4.43 -3.87 16.30
CA ILE A 36 -4.12 -2.44 16.47
C ILE A 36 -4.03 -2.07 17.96
N ASP A 37 -4.82 -2.73 18.79
CA ASP A 37 -4.84 -2.67 20.25
C ASP A 37 -3.50 -3.06 20.89
N ARG A 38 -2.78 -4.03 20.29
CA ARG A 38 -1.44 -4.44 20.74
C ARG A 38 -0.34 -3.49 20.30
N VAL A 39 -0.53 -2.81 19.17
CA VAL A 39 0.45 -1.86 18.61
C VAL A 39 0.33 -0.50 19.30
N PHE A 40 -0.89 -0.07 19.63
CA PHE A 40 -1.18 1.19 20.32
C PHE A 40 -1.93 0.95 21.64
N PRO A 41 -1.28 0.32 22.65
CA PRO A 41 -1.94 -0.03 23.90
C PRO A 41 -2.43 1.19 24.70
N GLY A 42 -1.80 2.36 24.52
CA GLY A 42 -2.23 3.62 25.15
C GLY A 42 -3.52 4.21 24.57
N GLU A 43 -3.95 3.76 23.39
CA GLU A 43 -5.15 4.24 22.69
C GLU A 43 -6.30 3.20 22.78
N ALA A 44 -6.10 2.07 23.49
CA ALA A 44 -7.02 0.93 23.54
C ALA A 44 -8.41 1.26 24.12
N GLY A 45 -8.53 2.35 24.89
CA GLY A 45 -9.79 2.82 25.47
C GLY A 45 -10.65 3.67 24.53
N ASP A 46 -10.11 4.11 23.38
CA ASP A 46 -10.83 4.95 22.41
C ASP A 46 -10.92 4.24 21.04
N PRO A 47 -12.06 3.59 20.73
CA PRO A 47 -12.26 2.85 19.49
C PRO A 47 -12.08 3.71 18.24
N ARG A 48 -12.36 5.02 18.32
CA ARG A 48 -12.30 5.94 17.18
C ARG A 48 -10.85 6.26 16.83
N LEU A 49 -9.99 6.45 17.83
CA LEU A 49 -8.55 6.61 17.64
C LEU A 49 -7.92 5.34 17.05
N LEU A 50 -8.25 4.17 17.57
CA LEU A 50 -7.77 2.89 17.03
C LEU A 50 -8.21 2.66 15.57
N ALA A 51 -9.41 3.09 15.20
CA ALA A 51 -9.90 3.05 13.83
C ALA A 51 -9.08 3.95 12.91
N GLN A 52 -8.80 5.19 13.34
CA GLN A 52 -7.92 6.10 12.59
C GLN A 52 -6.51 5.55 12.45
N ARG A 53 -5.92 4.98 13.51
CA ARG A 53 -4.61 4.32 13.43
C ARG A 53 -4.61 3.12 12.50
N SER A 54 -5.69 2.35 12.49
CA SER A 54 -5.85 1.21 11.56
C SER A 54 -5.85 1.68 10.10
N VAL A 55 -6.56 2.78 9.80
CA VAL A 55 -6.55 3.40 8.47
C VAL A 55 -5.15 3.89 8.11
N GLN A 56 -4.47 4.60 9.03
CA GLN A 56 -3.11 5.09 8.81
C GLN A 56 -2.12 3.95 8.55
N GLY A 57 -2.20 2.86 9.32
CA GLY A 57 -1.37 1.67 9.14
C GLY A 57 -1.62 0.99 7.79
N ALA A 58 -2.89 0.80 7.41
CA ALA A 58 -3.25 0.26 6.10
C ALA A 58 -2.76 1.15 4.94
N ALA A 59 -2.92 2.46 5.07
CA ALA A 59 -2.44 3.43 4.08
C ALA A 59 -0.91 3.42 3.95
N LEU A 60 -0.19 3.26 5.07
CA LEU A 60 1.27 3.18 5.07
C LEU A 60 1.77 1.91 4.36
N ILE A 61 1.15 0.76 4.63
CA ILE A 61 1.45 -0.51 3.94
C ILE A 61 1.18 -0.38 2.43
N ALA A 62 0.05 0.24 2.05
CA ALA A 62 -0.28 0.50 0.65
C ALA A 62 0.77 1.41 -0.01
N GLY A 63 1.16 2.50 0.65
CA GLY A 63 2.17 3.45 0.16
C GLY A 63 3.55 2.81 -0.04
N VAL A 64 4.02 2.02 0.92
CA VAL A 64 5.29 1.29 0.82
C VAL A 64 5.25 0.27 -0.32
N SER A 65 4.14 -0.47 -0.45
CA SER A 65 3.94 -1.44 -1.54
C SER A 65 3.96 -0.75 -2.91
N PHE A 66 3.34 0.42 -3.02
CA PHE A 66 3.33 1.22 -4.25
C PHE A 66 4.73 1.74 -4.60
N LEU A 67 5.47 2.29 -3.64
CA LEU A 67 6.86 2.72 -3.85
C LEU A 67 7.73 1.57 -4.35
N TRP A 68 7.57 0.38 -3.78
CA TRP A 68 8.32 -0.80 -4.19
C TRP A 68 7.96 -1.25 -5.62
N ALA A 69 6.69 -1.13 -6.02
CA ALA A 69 6.26 -1.37 -7.39
C ALA A 69 6.87 -0.35 -8.38
N VAL A 70 6.90 0.93 -8.03
CA VAL A 70 7.50 2.00 -8.84
C VAL A 70 9.00 1.79 -9.03
N VAL A 71 9.75 1.59 -7.94
CA VAL A 71 11.20 1.30 -7.99
C VAL A 71 11.46 0.08 -8.86
N GLY A 72 10.61 -0.94 -8.70
CA GLY A 72 10.64 -2.13 -9.49
C GLY A 72 10.47 -1.93 -10.99
N HIS A 73 9.54 -1.07 -11.38
CA HIS A 73 9.29 -0.71 -12.77
C HIS A 73 10.44 0.12 -13.37
N VAL A 74 10.93 1.13 -12.63
CA VAL A 74 12.06 1.96 -13.06
C VAL A 74 13.29 1.10 -13.33
N ARG A 75 13.64 0.21 -12.39
CA ARG A 75 14.80 -0.69 -12.55
C ARG A 75 14.64 -1.64 -13.73
N PHE A 76 13.43 -2.09 -14.03
CA PHE A 76 13.16 -2.94 -15.19
C PHE A 76 13.34 -2.17 -16.51
N ASN A 77 12.81 -0.95 -16.61
CA ASN A 77 12.96 -0.12 -17.81
C ASN A 77 14.41 0.28 -18.07
N LEU A 78 15.16 0.61 -17.00
CA LEU A 78 16.60 0.91 -17.12
C LEU A 78 17.39 -0.28 -17.64
N ARG A 79 17.08 -1.51 -17.20
CA ARG A 79 17.71 -2.73 -17.73
C ARG A 79 17.41 -2.97 -19.20
N ARG A 80 16.16 -2.74 -19.64
CA ARG A 80 15.80 -2.83 -21.07
C ARG A 80 16.53 -1.80 -21.92
N ARG A 81 16.64 -0.56 -21.45
CA ARG A 81 17.38 0.49 -22.18
C ARG A 81 18.86 0.16 -22.34
N LYS A 82 19.47 -0.39 -21.29
CA LYS A 82 20.89 -0.77 -21.33
C LYS A 82 21.16 -1.95 -22.29
N ALA A 83 20.31 -2.98 -22.25
CA ALA A 83 20.42 -4.10 -23.19
C ALA A 83 20.26 -3.65 -24.65
N GLY A 84 19.28 -2.78 -24.93
CA GLY A 84 19.08 -2.26 -26.28
C GLY A 84 20.17 -1.30 -26.78
N SER A 85 21.01 -0.72 -25.92
CA SER A 85 22.16 0.08 -26.39
C SER A 85 23.38 -0.79 -26.68
N GLU A 86 23.62 -1.84 -25.89
CA GLU A 86 24.70 -2.81 -26.11
C GLU A 86 24.54 -3.54 -27.46
N ASP A 87 23.30 -3.87 -27.85
CA ASP A 87 23.01 -4.50 -29.15
C ASP A 87 23.27 -3.56 -30.35
N VAL A 88 23.23 -2.24 -30.17
CA VAL A 88 23.46 -1.24 -31.24
C VAL A 88 24.94 -0.92 -31.42
N GLU A 89 25.75 -0.97 -30.36
CA GLU A 89 27.21 -0.82 -30.46
C GLU A 89 27.91 -2.08 -30.99
N ALA A 90 27.25 -3.24 -30.96
CA ALA A 90 27.78 -4.51 -31.44
C ALA A 90 27.57 -4.76 -32.95
N VAL A 91 26.95 -3.82 -33.68
CA VAL A 91 26.66 -3.88 -35.13
C VAL A 91 27.50 -2.82 -35.86
#